data_AF-R5DWM1-F1
#
_entry.id   AF-R5DWM1-F1
#
_cell.length_a   1.000
_cell.length_b   1.000
_cell.length_c   1.000
_cell.angle_alpha   90.00
_cell.angle_beta   90.00
_cell.angle_gamma   90.00
#
_symmetry.space_group_name_H-M   'P 1'
#
loop_
_entity.id
_entity.type
_entity.pdbx_description
1 polymer ?
#
loop_
_entity_poly.entity_id
_entity_poly.type
_entity_poly.pdbx_seq_one_letter_code
_entity_poly.pdbx_strand_id
1 'polypeptide(L)' 'MRAVPAGRFGDPEQDIGRVCVHLGSPDFKYMSGETITLEGGLGQRP' A
#
# COMPACT_ATOMS: atom_id res chain seq x y z
N MET A 1 -10.75 11.71 -11.78
CA MET A 1 -10.29 10.36 -11.36
C MET A 1 -9.23 9.74 -12.30
N ARG A 2 -8.60 10.52 -13.21
CA ARG A 2 -7.52 10.07 -14.11
C ARG A 2 -6.10 10.23 -13.52
N ALA A 3 -5.99 10.79 -12.32
CA ALA A 3 -4.72 11.20 -11.72
C ALA A 3 -4.03 10.10 -10.89
N VAL A 4 -4.81 9.14 -10.37
CA VAL A 4 -4.28 7.98 -9.64
C VAL A 4 -4.03 6.87 -10.65
N PRO A 5 -2.80 6.35 -10.81
CA PRO A 5 -2.51 5.27 -11.75
C PRO A 5 -3.37 4.01 -11.55
N ALA A 6 -3.72 3.69 -10.29
CA ALA A 6 -4.66 2.61 -9.98
C ALA A 6 -6.10 2.83 -10.49
N GLY A 7 -6.42 4.00 -11.06
CA GLY A 7 -7.72 4.31 -11.66
C GLY A 7 -8.87 4.50 -10.66
N ARG A 8 -8.61 4.33 -9.37
CA ARG A 8 -9.58 4.52 -8.29
C ARG A 8 -8.96 5.08 -7.02
N PHE A 9 -9.80 5.55 -6.11
CA PHE A 9 -9.38 5.83 -4.74
C PHE A 9 -9.14 4.51 -3.99
N GLY A 10 -8.14 4.53 -3.11
CA GLY A 10 -7.87 3.42 -2.21
C GLY A 10 -9.00 3.28 -1.19
N ASP A 11 -9.42 2.04 -0.98
CA ASP A 11 -10.34 1.64 0.08
C ASP A 11 -9.54 1.43 1.38
N PRO A 12 -9.92 2.11 2.49
CA PRO A 12 -9.14 2.04 3.72
C PRO A 12 -9.10 0.62 4.33
N GLU A 13 -10.13 -0.20 4.12
CA GLU A 13 -10.19 -1.54 4.69
C GLU A 13 -9.58 -2.57 3.76
N GLN A 14 -10.02 -2.56 2.48
CA GLN A 14 -9.65 -3.59 1.52
C GLN A 14 -8.24 -3.37 0.93
N ASP A 15 -7.78 -2.14 0.80
CA ASP A 15 -6.44 -1.86 0.26
C ASP A 15 -5.40 -1.60 1.35
N ILE A 16 -5.71 -0.72 2.31
CA ILE A 16 -4.73 -0.31 3.33
C ILE A 16 -4.73 -1.27 4.52
N GLY A 17 -5.90 -1.55 5.09
CA GLY A 17 -6.04 -2.40 6.27
C GLY A 17 -5.47 -3.81 6.08
N ARG A 18 -5.75 -4.44 4.93
CA ARG A 18 -5.17 -5.76 4.60
C ARG A 18 -3.65 -5.77 4.59
N VAL A 19 -3.01 -4.73 4.05
CA VAL A 19 -1.55 -4.63 4.06
C VAL A 19 -1.04 -4.47 5.49
N CYS A 20 -1.65 -3.60 6.30
CA CYS A 20 -1.25 -3.42 7.71
C CYS A 20 -1.34 -4.73 8.50
N VAL A 21 -2.39 -5.53 8.31
CA VAL A 21 -2.51 -6.84 8.94
C VAL A 21 -1.41 -7.79 8.45
N HIS A 22 -1.09 -7.75 7.16
CA HIS A 22 -0.04 -8.60 6.60
C HIS A 22 1.37 -8.19 7.08
N LEU A 23 1.62 -6.91 7.33
CA LEU A 23 2.87 -6.46 7.97
C LEU A 23 3.04 -7.01 9.40
N GLY A 24 1.93 -7.29 10.10
CA GLY A 24 1.95 -8.00 11.37
C GLY A 24 2.11 -9.52 11.27
N SER A 25 2.08 -10.08 10.05
CA SER A 25 2.26 -11.51 9.80
C SER A 25 3.68 -11.98 10.15
N PRO A 26 3.88 -13.25 10.55
CA PRO A 26 5.20 -13.85 10.63
C PRO A 26 6.00 -13.79 9.30
N ASP A 27 5.34 -13.64 8.16
CA ASP A 27 6.00 -13.59 6.85
C ASP A 27 6.89 -12.35 6.65
N PHE A 28 6.62 -11.27 7.39
CA PHE A 28 7.33 -10.00 7.28
C PHE A 28 8.45 -9.84 8.33
N LYS A 29 8.84 -10.90 9.04
CA LYS A 29 9.83 -10.85 10.14
C LYS A 29 11.21 -10.30 9.77
N TYR A 30 11.60 -10.34 8.50
CA TYR A 30 12.89 -9.81 8.04
C TYR A 30 12.79 -8.37 7.50
N MET A 31 11.59 -7.81 7.41
CA MET A 31 11.35 -6.43 7.02
C MET A 31 11.12 -5.62 8.30
N SER A 32 12.09 -4.79 8.68
CA SER A 32 12.03 -3.91 9.84
C SER A 32 12.77 -2.59 9.60
N GLY A 33 12.06 -1.49 9.83
CA GLY A 33 12.60 -0.13 9.67
C GLY A 33 12.38 0.47 8.28
N GLU A 34 11.79 -0.28 7.35
CA GLU A 34 11.43 0.22 6.02
C GLU A 34 10.08 0.96 6.03
N THR A 35 9.96 1.93 5.11
CA THR A 35 8.71 2.63 4.82
C THR A 35 8.09 2.03 3.57
N ILE A 36 6.84 1.56 3.68
CA ILE A 36 6.05 1.07 2.54
C ILE A 36 4.95 2.09 2.21
N THR A 37 4.96 2.60 0.98
CA THR A 37 4.02 3.65 0.55
C THR A 37 2.87 3.06 -0.26
N LEU A 38 1.64 3.27 0.19
CA LEU A 38 0.41 2.75 -0.42
C LEU A 38 -0.37 3.88 -1.11
N GLU A 39 0.05 4.27 -2.31
CA GLU A 39 -0.46 5.48 -2.98
C GLU A 39 -1.19 5.23 -4.30
N GLY A 40 -1.43 3.97 -4.66
CA GLY A 40 -2.01 3.64 -5.96
C GLY A 40 -1.17 4.11 -7.16
N GLY A 41 0.16 4.23 -6.97
CA GLY A 41 1.13 4.62 -7.99
C GLY A 41 1.41 6.12 -8.12
N LEU A 42 0.87 6.99 -7.27
CA LEU A 42 1.01 8.45 -7.41
C LEU A 42 2.47 8.94 -7.45
N GLY A 43 3.34 8.40 -6.59
CA GLY A 43 4.78 8.68 -6.59
C GLY A 43 5.60 7.94 -7.65
N GLN A 44 4.97 7.11 -8.49
CA GLN A 44 5.61 6.27 -9.53
C GLN A 44 5.11 6.59 -10.94
N ARG A 45 4.53 7.79 -11.12
CA ARG A 45 4.12 8.28 -12.45
C ARG A 45 5.38 8.54 -13.30
N PRO A 46 5.39 8.16 -14.59
CA PRO A 46 6.47 8.52 -15.51
C PRO A 46 6.56 10.03 -15.73
#